data_AF-A0A496SMI2-F1
#
_entry.id   AF-A0A496SMI2-F1
#
_cell.length_a   1.000
_cell.length_b   1.000
_cell.length_c   1.000
_cell.angle_alpha   90.00
_cell.angle_beta   90.00
_cell.angle_gamma   90.00
#
_symmetry.space_group_name_H-M   'P 1'
#
loop_
_entity.id
_entity.type
_entity.pdbx_description
1 polymer ?
#
loop_
_entity_poly.entity_id
_entity_poly.type
_entity_poly.pdbx_seq_one_letter_code
_entity_poly.pdbx_strand_id
1 'polypeptide(L)'
;GAVEQLVDISQTRAIGDAIYYATRYMDGRRTLREIVEAVLRDIEKKGLDVLSPRPVGDYAAFRGLELAAAINRLRTLSVSQKVF
;
A
#
# COMPACT_ATOMS: atom_id res chain seq x y z
N GLY A 1 24.44 -3.39 -6.51
CA GLY A 1 25.05 -2.04 -6.52
C GLY A 1 24.30 -1.11 -5.58
N ALA A 2 24.88 0.01 -5.15
CA ALA A 2 24.26 0.92 -4.16
C ALA A 2 22.89 1.48 -4.61
N VAL A 3 22.65 1.60 -5.93
CA VAL A 3 21.37 2.05 -6.50
C VAL A 3 20.25 1.03 -6.25
N GLU A 4 20.51 -0.27 -6.39
CA GLU A 4 19.50 -1.32 -6.13
C GLU A 4 19.07 -1.30 -4.66
N GLN A 5 20.02 -1.14 -3.73
CA GLN A 5 19.73 -1.04 -2.30
C GLN A 5 18.88 0.20 -1.96
N LEU A 6 19.11 1.33 -2.65
CA LEU A 6 18.29 2.53 -2.50
C LEU A 6 16.87 2.34 -3.06
N VAL A 7 16.71 1.63 -4.18
CA VAL A 7 15.39 1.26 -4.71
C VAL A 7 14.65 0.33 -3.75
N ASP A 8 15.32 -0.64 -3.13
CA ASP A 8 14.70 -1.54 -2.15
C ASP A 8 14.19 -0.79 -0.90
N ILE A 9 14.98 0.17 -0.39
CA ILE A 9 14.60 0.98 0.77
C ILE A 9 13.42 1.90 0.44
N SER A 10 13.47 2.58 -0.71
CA SER A 10 12.40 3.48 -1.15
C SER A 10 11.10 2.74 -1.42
N GLN A 11 11.17 1.54 -2.02
CA GLN A 11 9.99 0.70 -2.25
C GLN A 11 9.42 0.18 -0.93
N THR A 12 10.28 -0.24 0.01
CA THR A 12 9.85 -0.69 1.34
C THR A 12 9.11 0.42 2.10
N ARG A 13 9.63 1.66 2.06
CA ARG A 13 8.96 2.83 2.64
C ARG A 13 7.61 3.09 1.99
N ALA A 14 7.57 3.10 0.66
CA ALA A 14 6.33 3.31 -0.09
C ALA A 14 5.27 2.26 0.27
N ILE A 15 5.64 0.98 0.44
CA ILE A 15 4.71 -0.08 0.87
C ILE A 15 4.23 0.16 2.32
N GLY A 16 5.12 0.58 3.23
CA GLY A 16 4.74 0.90 4.61
C GLY A 16 3.72 2.03 4.69
N ASP A 17 3.99 3.12 3.97
CA ASP A 17 3.06 4.25 3.92
C ASP A 17 1.78 3.91 3.14
N ALA A 18 1.85 3.04 2.14
CA ALA A 18 0.68 2.50 1.46
C ALA A 18 -0.22 1.66 2.36
N ILE A 19 0.34 0.89 3.30
CA ILE A 19 -0.43 0.18 4.33
C ILE A 19 -1.18 1.17 5.20
N TYR A 20 -0.50 2.23 5.67
CA TYR A 20 -1.15 3.27 6.47
C TYR A 20 -2.23 4.01 5.67
N TYR A 21 -1.92 4.38 4.42
CA TYR A 21 -2.85 4.98 3.47
C TYR A 21 -4.09 4.09 3.26
N ALA A 22 -3.90 2.77 3.13
CA ALA A 22 -4.99 1.80 2.91
C ALA A 22 -6.03 1.77 4.04
N THR A 23 -5.66 2.13 5.28
CA THR A 23 -6.57 2.09 6.44
C THR A 23 -7.84 2.91 6.24
N ARG A 24 -7.80 3.98 5.43
CA ARG A 24 -9.00 4.78 5.15
C ARG A 24 -10.05 4.08 4.29
N TYR A 25 -9.71 2.98 3.63
CA TYR A 25 -10.64 2.14 2.88
C TYR A 25 -11.08 0.88 3.64
N MET A 26 -10.47 0.61 4.81
CA MET A 26 -10.75 -0.55 5.67
C MET A 26 -12.02 -0.33 6.51
N ASP A 27 -13.15 -0.18 5.84
CA ASP A 27 -14.45 0.13 6.45
C ASP A 27 -15.25 -1.11 6.88
N GLY A 28 -14.63 -2.30 6.84
CA GLY A 28 -15.28 -3.59 7.12
C GLY A 28 -16.26 -4.06 6.03
N ARG A 29 -16.46 -3.30 4.94
CA ARG A 29 -17.36 -3.66 3.83
C ARG A 29 -16.60 -4.10 2.58
N ARG A 30 -15.43 -3.50 2.36
CA ARG A 30 -14.52 -3.82 1.26
C ARG A 30 -13.66 -5.04 1.55
N THR A 31 -13.42 -5.83 0.51
CA THR A 31 -12.43 -6.89 0.46
C THR A 31 -11.02 -6.30 0.36
N LEU A 32 -10.00 -7.11 0.69
CA LEU A 32 -8.60 -6.72 0.53
C LEU A 32 -8.29 -6.28 -0.92
N ARG A 33 -8.85 -6.98 -1.92
CA ARG A 33 -8.70 -6.60 -3.32
C ARG A 33 -9.22 -5.18 -3.59
N GLU A 34 -10.45 -4.90 -3.18
CA GLU A 34 -11.07 -3.58 -3.38
C GLU A 34 -10.29 -2.46 -2.68
N ILE A 35 -9.72 -2.74 -1.50
CA ILE A 35 -8.85 -1.80 -0.77
C ILE A 35 -7.56 -1.54 -1.56
N VAL A 36 -6.85 -2.59 -1.99
CA VAL A 36 -5.60 -2.45 -2.76
C VAL A 36 -5.84 -1.69 -4.06
N GLU A 37 -6.91 -2.01 -4.79
CA GLU A 37 -7.27 -1.30 -6.01
C GLU A 37 -7.60 0.18 -5.75
N ALA A 38 -8.24 0.51 -4.61
CA ALA A 38 -8.50 1.90 -4.25
C ALA A 38 -7.20 2.68 -4.02
N VAL A 39 -6.21 2.08 -3.34
CA VAL A 39 -4.89 2.68 -3.16
C VAL A 39 -4.19 2.90 -4.52
N LEU A 40 -4.19 1.89 -5.40
CA LEU A 40 -3.55 2.00 -6.71
C LEU A 40 -4.22 3.07 -7.60
N ARG A 41 -5.56 3.16 -7.58
CA ARG A 41 -6.28 4.21 -8.32
C ARG A 41 -5.93 5.61 -7.83
N ASP A 42 -5.69 5.78 -6.53
CA ASP A 42 -5.28 7.07 -5.98
C ASP A 42 -3.84 7.42 -6.35
N ILE A 43 -2.92 6.44 -6.30
CA ILE A 43 -1.54 6.61 -6.79
C ILE A 43 -1.52 6.95 -8.28
N GLU A 44 -2.32 6.27 -9.10
CA GLU A 44 -2.42 6.52 -10.54
C GLU A 44 -2.87 7.96 -10.83
N LYS A 45 -3.83 8.48 -10.05
CA LYS A 45 -4.39 9.82 -10.26
C LYS A 45 -3.54 10.94 -9.68
N LYS A 46 -2.83 10.71 -8.58
CA LYS A 46 -2.19 11.76 -7.76
C LYS A 46 -0.68 11.59 -7.61
N GLY A 47 -0.12 10.51 -8.14
CA GLY A 47 1.28 10.13 -7.92
C GLY A 47 1.50 9.44 -6.56
N LEU A 48 2.73 8.94 -6.37
CA LEU A 48 3.14 8.25 -5.14
C LEU A 48 3.10 9.15 -3.90
N ASP A 49 3.28 10.46 -4.06
CA ASP A 49 3.26 11.42 -2.96
C ASP A 49 1.92 11.46 -2.21
N VAL A 50 0.84 10.94 -2.81
CA VAL A 50 -0.45 10.81 -2.12
C VAL A 50 -0.35 9.97 -0.84
N LEU A 51 0.61 9.04 -0.78
CA LEU A 51 0.78 8.10 0.33
C LEU A 51 1.19 8.79 1.64
N SER A 52 1.73 10.01 1.58
CA SER A 52 2.19 10.74 2.76
C SER A 52 1.63 12.16 2.82
N PRO A 53 1.25 12.65 4.02
CA PRO A 53 0.90 14.06 4.21
C PRO A 53 2.11 15.01 4.10
N ARG A 54 3.33 14.47 4.04
CA ARG A 54 4.58 15.23 3.89
C ARG A 54 5.31 14.77 2.62
N PRO A 55 5.97 15.66 1.88
CA PRO A 55 6.78 15.24 0.73
C PRO A 55 7.88 14.29 1.18
N VAL A 56 7.84 13.03 0.73
CA VAL A 56 8.88 12.03 1.03
C VAL A 56 9.89 11.98 -0.12
N GLY A 57 9.49 12.36 -1.34
CA GLY A 57 10.37 12.70 -2.46
C GLY A 57 11.18 11.54 -3.06
N ASP A 58 11.22 10.39 -2.40
CA ASP A 58 12.06 9.25 -2.76
C ASP A 58 11.27 7.95 -2.94
N TYR A 59 9.93 7.96 -3.01
CA TYR A 59 9.17 6.73 -3.19
C TYR A 59 9.46 6.03 -4.53
N ALA A 60 9.65 4.71 -4.46
CA ALA A 60 9.65 3.84 -5.62
C ALA A 60 8.29 3.16 -5.79
N ALA A 61 7.87 2.96 -7.04
CA ALA A 61 6.64 2.28 -7.35
C ALA A 61 6.67 0.81 -6.90
N PHE A 62 5.50 0.27 -6.55
CA PHE A 62 5.29 -1.12 -6.19
C PHE A 62 4.03 -1.66 -6.88
N ARG A 63 3.92 -2.98 -6.98
CA ARG A 63 2.79 -3.70 -7.55
C ARG A 63 1.69 -3.89 -6.51
N GLY A 64 0.44 -3.95 -6.95
CA GLY A 64 -0.69 -4.27 -6.07
C GLY A 64 -0.52 -5.58 -5.29
N LEU A 65 0.10 -6.59 -5.90
CA LEU A 65 0.39 -7.87 -5.24
C LEU A 65 1.38 -7.73 -4.07
N GLU A 66 2.34 -6.80 -4.17
CA GLU A 66 3.31 -6.53 -3.10
C GLU A 66 2.61 -5.86 -1.91
N LEU A 67 1.75 -4.88 -2.16
CA LEU A 67 0.91 -4.27 -1.13
C LEU A 67 -0.04 -5.29 -0.49
N ALA A 68 -0.72 -6.11 -1.29
CA ALA A 68 -1.62 -7.15 -0.79
C ALA A 68 -0.87 -8.15 0.10
N ALA A 69 0.30 -8.61 -0.34
CA ALA A 69 1.14 -9.53 0.42
C ALA A 69 1.65 -8.91 1.73
N ALA A 70 2.00 -7.63 1.72
CA ALA A 70 2.44 -6.91 2.91
C ALA A 70 1.31 -6.76 3.94
N ILE A 71 0.10 -6.40 3.50
CA ILE A 71 -1.10 -6.35 4.36
C ILE A 71 -1.41 -7.74 4.93
N ASN A 72 -1.39 -8.79 4.10
CA ASN A 72 -1.61 -10.18 4.52
C ASN A 72 -0.59 -10.70 5.55
N ARG A 73 0.53 -10.02 5.74
CA ARG A 73 1.56 -10.37 6.73
C ARG A 73 1.46 -9.57 8.03
N LEU A 74 0.53 -8.62 8.14
CA LEU A 74 0.31 -7.89 9.39
C LEU A 74 -0.30 -8.82 10.43
N ARG A 75 0.40 -8.97 11.57
CA ARG A 75 -0.08 -9.78 12.70
C ARG A 75 -1.37 -9.25 13.32
N THR A 76 -1.65 -7.96 13.12
CA THR A 76 -2.84 -7.26 13.61
C THR A 76 -4.00 -7.27 12.61
N LEU A 77 -3.82 -7.89 11.43
CA LEU A 77 -4.87 -7.94 10.42
C LEU A 77 -6.09 -8.72 10.95
N SER A 78 -7.26 -8.11 10.84
CA SER A 78 -8.55 -8.76 11.07
C SER A 78 -9.35 -8.73 9.78
N VAL A 79 -9.84 -9.89 9.34
CA VAL A 79 -10.62 -10.04 8.11
C VAL A 79 -11.84 -10.92 8.37
N SER A 80 -12.93 -10.61 7.68
CA SER A 80 -14.12 -11.45 7.64
C SER A 80 -14.31 -11.98 6.23
N GLN A 81 -14.62 -13.27 6.11
CA GLN A 81 -14.93 -13.87 4.82
C GLN A 81 -16.39 -13.58 4.48
N LYS A 82 -16.66 -13.06 3.27
CA LYS A 82 -18.03 -12.99 2.77
C LYS A 82 -18.50 -14.42 2.54
N VAL A 83 -19.44 -14.88 3.37
CA VAL A 83 -20.16 -16.13 3.15
C VAL A 83 -21.24 -15.81 2.12
N PHE A 84 -21.24 -16.55 1.01
CA PHE A 84 -22.23 -16.43 -0.05
C PHE A 84 -23.57 -17.04 0.35
#